data_AF-A0A369PWQ6-F1
#
_entry.id   AF-A0A369PWQ6-F1
#
_cell.length_a   1.000
_cell.length_b   1.000
_cell.length_c   1.000
_cell.angle_alpha   90.00
_cell.angle_beta   90.00
_cell.angle_gamma   90.00
#
_symmetry.space_group_name_H-M   'P 1'
#
loop_
_entity.id
_entity.type
_entity.pdbx_description
1 polymer ?
#
loop_
_entity_poly.entity_id
_entity_poly.type
_entity_poly.pdbx_seq_one_letter_code
_entity_poly.pdbx_strand_id
1 'polypeptide(L)'
;MELPFHVFRADYEVFRQALNQPETGMGYQEVAIFPHYYNQVSRILYLVNTTYLWEFENFNNLPLFLSLENLQQIPSYIGSIDHISIATNSRYAVSPEAALPPYTYYSKPGDVFIRLSAFNNDKRILSDGSVLAGTYGTTLTDMTVTPSGLAAVGRYALPNRLSAFYRYRIIPPVGTPILFGTVTPDYGLCGGGVEVFFPNGCPKGSAFLFDEIPDK
;
A
#
# COMPACT_ATOMS: atom_id res chain seq x y z
N MET A 1 -9.46 24.84 3.43
CA MET A 1 -8.70 24.30 4.56
C MET A 1 -7.39 23.81 3.97
N GLU A 2 -6.26 24.44 4.30
CA GLU A 2 -4.96 23.95 3.84
C GLU A 2 -4.65 22.65 4.60
N LEU A 3 -4.27 21.60 3.87
CA LEU A 3 -3.80 20.38 4.50
C LEU A 3 -2.39 20.60 5.05
N PRO A 4 -2.02 19.98 6.18
CA PRO A 4 -0.70 20.14 6.77
C PRO A 4 0.42 19.42 6.00
N PHE A 5 0.13 18.91 4.80
CA PHE A 5 1.02 18.15 3.94
C PHE A 5 0.67 18.40 2.48
N HIS A 6 1.65 18.21 1.60
CA HIS A 6 1.45 18.32 0.17
C HIS A 6 1.09 16.96 -0.43
N VAL A 7 0.05 16.96 -1.26
CA VAL A 7 -0.36 15.80 -2.06
C VAL A 7 -0.23 16.17 -3.53
N PHE A 8 0.50 15.35 -4.27
CA PHE A 8 0.70 15.49 -5.69
C PHE A 8 0.11 14.28 -6.41
N ARG A 9 -0.32 14.47 -7.66
CA ARG A 9 -0.65 13.34 -8.52
C ARG A 9 0.63 12.87 -9.21
N ALA A 10 0.93 11.57 -9.12
CA ALA A 10 2.04 10.98 -9.84
C ALA A 10 1.80 11.08 -11.35
N ASP A 11 2.87 11.35 -12.11
CA ASP A 11 2.83 11.22 -13.57
C ASP A 11 2.77 9.75 -13.99
N TYR A 12 2.56 9.54 -15.29
CA TYR A 12 2.38 8.20 -15.86
C TYR A 12 3.64 7.31 -15.74
N GLU A 13 4.84 7.87 -15.85
CA GLU A 13 6.08 7.11 -15.79
C GLU A 13 6.39 6.67 -14.36
N VAL A 14 6.18 7.55 -13.39
CA VAL A 14 6.29 7.21 -11.96
C VAL A 14 5.28 6.13 -11.59
N PHE A 15 4.03 6.27 -12.02
CA PHE A 15 3.00 5.25 -11.85
C PHE A 15 3.44 3.88 -12.41
N ARG A 16 3.99 3.85 -13.64
CA ARG A 16 4.45 2.62 -14.28
C ARG A 16 5.62 1.99 -13.55
N GLN A 17 6.61 2.78 -13.15
CA GLN A 17 7.77 2.29 -12.41
C GLN A 17 7.34 1.71 -11.06
N ALA A 18 6.40 2.37 -10.38
CA ALA A 18 5.89 1.96 -9.08
C ALA A 18 5.21 0.60 -9.12
N LEU A 19 4.32 0.36 -10.09
CA LEU A 19 3.63 -0.92 -10.22
C LEU A 19 4.55 -2.10 -10.50
N ASN A 20 5.73 -1.86 -11.07
CA ASN A 20 6.73 -2.90 -11.32
C ASN A 20 7.62 -3.20 -10.10
N GLN A 21 7.47 -2.46 -9.00
CA GLN A 21 8.18 -2.69 -7.75
C GLN A 21 7.23 -3.26 -6.68
N PRO A 22 7.75 -4.03 -5.70
CA PRO A 22 6.94 -4.46 -4.55
C PRO A 22 6.48 -3.26 -3.72
N GLU A 23 5.33 -3.43 -3.05
CA GLU A 23 4.86 -2.48 -2.06
C GLU A 23 5.74 -2.49 -0.79
N THR A 24 5.68 -1.42 0.01
CA THR A 24 6.31 -1.35 1.34
C THR A 24 5.36 -1.80 2.45
N GLY A 25 4.07 -1.85 2.13
CA GLY A 25 2.97 -2.32 2.95
C GLY A 25 1.67 -2.16 2.14
N MET A 26 0.52 -2.52 2.73
CA MET A 26 -0.73 -2.58 1.98
C MET A 26 -1.14 -1.22 1.41
N GLY A 27 -1.12 -1.06 0.07
CA GLY A 27 -1.64 0.13 -0.61
C GLY A 27 -0.64 1.27 -0.80
N TYR A 28 0.64 1.09 -0.44
CA TYR A 28 1.63 2.15 -0.59
C TYR A 28 3.05 1.67 -0.90
N GLN A 29 3.84 2.60 -1.42
CA GLN A 29 5.28 2.46 -1.64
C GLN A 29 6.01 3.66 -1.08
N GLU A 30 7.10 3.41 -0.35
CA GLU A 30 8.10 4.43 -0.03
C GLU A 30 8.98 4.67 -1.25
N VAL A 31 9.07 5.93 -1.66
CA VAL A 31 9.80 6.38 -2.84
C VAL A 31 10.77 7.48 -2.42
N ALA A 32 12.07 7.24 -2.58
CA ALA A 32 13.07 8.29 -2.39
C ALA A 32 13.17 9.17 -3.65
N ILE A 33 13.29 10.48 -3.47
CA ILE A 33 13.55 11.44 -4.54
C ILE A 33 15.02 11.85 -4.53
N PHE A 34 15.62 11.89 -5.72
CA PHE A 34 16.92 12.49 -5.98
C PHE A 34 16.73 13.78 -6.77
N PRO A 35 17.13 14.95 -6.26
CA PRO A 35 17.21 16.15 -7.09
C PRO A 35 18.35 15.99 -8.09
N HIS A 36 18.13 16.44 -9.33
CA HIS A 36 19.07 16.35 -10.47
C HIS A 36 20.51 16.83 -10.19
N TYR A 37 20.73 17.64 -9.14
CA TYR A 37 22.04 18.25 -8.85
C TYR A 37 22.85 17.58 -7.73
N TYR A 38 22.28 16.61 -6.99
CA TYR A 38 22.98 15.96 -5.88
C TYR A 38 22.71 14.46 -5.85
N ASN A 39 23.76 13.64 -5.79
CA ASN A 39 23.70 12.19 -5.51
C ASN A 39 23.33 11.91 -4.02
N GLN A 40 22.38 12.67 -3.48
CA GLN A 40 21.85 12.49 -2.12
C GLN A 40 20.33 12.41 -2.21
N VAL A 41 19.75 11.49 -1.45
CA VAL A 41 18.29 11.46 -1.24
C VAL A 41 17.91 12.79 -0.61
N SER A 42 17.08 13.59 -1.30
CA SER A 42 16.61 14.84 -0.71
C SER A 42 15.43 14.61 0.20
N ARG A 43 14.49 13.72 -0.19
CA ARG A 43 13.21 13.50 0.50
C ARG A 43 12.68 12.08 0.26
N ILE A 44 11.92 11.56 1.22
CA ILE A 44 11.12 10.33 1.08
C ILE A 44 9.66 10.72 0.91
N LEU A 45 9.05 10.27 -0.18
CA LEU A 45 7.61 10.38 -0.43
C LEU A 45 6.94 9.02 -0.30
N TYR A 46 5.63 9.06 -0.08
CA TYR A 46 4.81 7.87 -0.01
C TYR A 46 3.83 7.90 -1.18
N LEU A 47 3.96 6.92 -2.06
CA LEU A 47 3.09 6.77 -3.20
C LEU A 47 1.92 5.85 -2.83
N VAL A 48 0.73 6.43 -2.70
CA VAL A 48 -0.50 5.77 -2.28
C VAL A 48 -1.33 5.37 -3.50
N ASN A 49 -1.73 4.09 -3.56
CA ASN A 49 -2.45 3.48 -4.69
C ASN A 49 -1.82 3.80 -6.06
N THR A 50 -0.49 3.90 -6.09
CA THR A 50 0.34 4.33 -7.24
C THR A 50 -0.08 5.64 -7.92
N THR A 51 -0.93 6.45 -7.28
CA THR A 51 -1.59 7.60 -7.90
C THR A 51 -1.25 8.90 -7.18
N TYR A 52 -1.17 8.87 -5.85
CA TYR A 52 -1.00 10.07 -5.05
C TYR A 52 0.34 10.01 -4.32
N LEU A 53 1.19 10.99 -4.58
CA LEU A 53 2.45 11.20 -3.85
C LEU A 53 2.17 12.08 -2.64
N TRP A 54 2.54 11.58 -1.48
CA TRP A 54 2.36 12.28 -0.21
C TRP A 54 3.73 12.62 0.35
N GLU A 55 3.91 13.90 0.64
CA GLU A 55 5.10 14.41 1.28
C GLU A 55 4.87 14.48 2.79
N PHE A 56 5.51 13.57 3.50
CA PHE A 56 5.45 13.50 4.95
C PHE A 56 6.78 13.99 5.53
N GLU A 57 7.03 15.30 5.50
CA GLU A 57 8.17 15.86 6.25
C GLU A 57 7.89 15.89 7.77
N ASN A 58 6.62 15.74 8.20
CA ASN A 58 6.27 15.77 9.62
C ASN A 58 5.02 14.94 9.96
N PHE A 59 5.21 13.67 10.33
CA PHE A 59 4.12 12.79 10.80
C PHE A 59 3.33 13.36 11.99
N ASN A 60 3.91 14.30 12.76
CA ASN A 60 3.27 14.89 13.93
C ASN A 60 2.07 15.78 13.58
N ASN A 61 1.94 16.23 12.33
CA ASN A 61 0.87 17.12 11.90
C ASN A 61 -0.22 16.43 11.09
N LEU A 62 -0.17 15.11 10.93
CA LEU A 62 -1.22 14.40 10.22
C LEU A 62 -2.50 14.36 11.04
N PRO A 63 -3.65 14.72 10.45
CA PRO A 63 -4.92 14.47 11.11
C PRO A 63 -5.05 12.96 11.33
N LEU A 64 -5.56 12.59 12.50
CA LEU A 64 -5.78 11.20 12.88
C LEU A 64 -6.70 10.47 11.88
N PHE A 65 -7.52 11.25 11.16
CA PHE A 65 -8.49 10.77 10.16
C PHE A 65 -8.39 11.61 8.88
N LEU A 66 -8.34 10.93 7.73
CA LEU A 66 -8.50 11.53 6.41
C LEU A 66 -9.66 10.85 5.68
N SER A 67 -10.58 11.64 5.11
CA SER A 67 -11.57 11.12 4.16
C SER A 67 -11.04 11.22 2.74
N LEU A 68 -11.42 10.26 1.89
CA LEU A 68 -11.07 10.25 0.48
C LEU A 68 -11.63 11.48 -0.25
N GLU A 69 -12.83 11.93 0.13
CA GLU A 69 -13.48 13.13 -0.43
C GLU A 69 -12.63 14.39 -0.23
N ASN A 70 -12.00 14.54 0.94
CA ASN A 70 -11.12 15.67 1.21
C ASN A 70 -9.85 15.64 0.36
N LEU A 71 -9.35 14.45 -0.01
CA LEU A 71 -8.19 14.32 -0.90
C LEU A 71 -8.54 14.65 -2.36
N GLN A 72 -9.71 14.24 -2.83
CA GLN A 72 -10.15 14.50 -4.22
C GLN A 72 -10.39 15.99 -4.49
N GLN A 73 -10.59 16.79 -3.44
CA GLN A 73 -10.72 18.25 -3.52
C GLN A 73 -9.39 18.99 -3.51
N ILE A 74 -8.27 18.31 -3.27
CA ILE A 74 -6.95 18.94 -3.31
C ILE A 74 -6.66 19.32 -4.77
N PRO A 75 -6.39 20.61 -5.06
CA PRO A 75 -5.94 21.00 -6.38
C PRO A 75 -4.74 20.13 -6.74
N SER A 76 -4.80 19.44 -7.87
CA SER A 76 -3.63 18.76 -8.41
C SER A 76 -2.57 19.82 -8.68
N TYR A 77 -1.73 20.11 -7.71
CA TYR A 77 -0.52 20.85 -7.96
C TYR A 77 0.37 19.90 -8.74
N ILE A 78 0.40 20.11 -10.05
CA ILE A 78 1.32 19.42 -10.95
C ILE A 78 2.65 20.16 -10.76
N GLY A 79 3.33 19.88 -9.65
CA GLY A 79 4.76 20.07 -9.63
C GLY A 79 5.32 19.02 -10.59
N SER A 80 5.93 19.44 -11.69
CA SER A 80 6.78 18.54 -12.46
C SER A 80 7.98 18.22 -11.57
N ILE A 81 7.90 17.11 -10.83
CA ILE A 81 9.09 16.55 -10.21
C ILE A 81 9.81 15.85 -11.36
N ASP A 82 10.61 16.64 -12.09
CA ASP A 82 11.41 16.17 -13.21
C ASP A 82 12.32 15.05 -12.69
N HIS A 83 12.03 13.82 -13.11
CA HIS A 83 12.76 12.59 -12.81
C HIS A 83 12.70 12.10 -11.35
N ILE A 84 11.53 11.65 -10.89
CA ILE A 84 11.47 10.67 -9.80
C ILE A 84 11.97 9.33 -10.34
N SER A 85 13.18 8.92 -9.97
CA SER A 85 13.54 7.52 -10.00
C SER A 85 13.06 6.91 -8.69
N ILE A 86 12.23 5.87 -8.77
CA ILE A 86 11.88 5.11 -7.57
C ILE A 86 13.14 4.34 -7.18
N ALA A 87 13.92 4.92 -6.26
CA ALA A 87 14.98 4.19 -5.59
C ALA A 87 14.34 2.92 -5.04
N THR A 88 14.94 1.77 -5.33
CA THR A 88 14.53 0.47 -4.81
C THR A 88 14.03 0.66 -3.39
N ASN A 89 12.75 0.34 -3.18
CA ASN A 89 12.01 0.52 -1.95
C ASN A 89 12.96 0.48 -0.73
N SER A 90 13.14 1.61 -0.03
CA SER A 90 14.24 1.83 0.92
C SER A 90 14.34 0.73 1.98
N ARG A 91 13.20 0.15 2.39
CA ARG A 91 13.17 -1.02 3.27
C ARG A 91 13.91 -2.23 2.68
N TYR A 92 13.75 -2.49 1.38
CA TYR A 92 14.36 -3.61 0.67
C TYR A 92 15.79 -3.33 0.20
N ALA A 93 16.19 -2.06 0.06
CA ALA A 93 17.56 -1.70 -0.33
C ALA A 93 18.59 -1.99 0.76
N VAL A 94 18.19 -1.96 2.04
CA VAL A 94 19.08 -2.16 3.19
C VAL A 94 19.17 -3.65 3.59
N SER A 95 18.07 -4.40 3.47
CA SER A 95 18.07 -5.87 3.60
C SER A 95 16.77 -6.45 3.00
N PRO A 96 16.80 -7.02 1.78
CA PRO A 96 15.60 -7.50 1.11
C PRO A 96 14.87 -8.61 1.88
N GLU A 97 15.61 -9.50 2.54
CA GLU A 97 15.05 -10.64 3.29
C GLU A 97 14.52 -10.24 4.66
N ALA A 98 15.12 -9.25 5.33
CA ALA A 98 14.63 -8.78 6.63
C ALA A 98 13.41 -7.84 6.52
N ALA A 99 13.16 -7.27 5.34
CA ALA A 99 12.02 -6.39 5.07
C ALA A 99 10.74 -7.13 4.65
N LEU A 100 10.87 -8.42 4.27
CA LEU A 100 9.74 -9.25 3.88
C LEU A 100 9.15 -10.00 5.07
N PRO A 101 7.86 -10.37 5.01
CA PRO A 101 7.29 -11.26 6.00
C PRO A 101 8.09 -12.58 6.08
N PRO A 102 8.45 -13.06 7.27
CA PRO A 102 9.55 -14.03 7.44
C PRO A 102 9.16 -15.48 7.14
N TYR A 103 7.87 -15.79 7.00
CA TYR A 103 7.40 -17.17 6.84
C TYR A 103 6.81 -17.42 5.47
N THR A 104 7.13 -18.55 4.86
CA THR A 104 6.56 -18.98 3.58
C THR A 104 5.42 -19.96 3.80
N TYR A 105 4.31 -19.71 3.10
CA TYR A 105 3.14 -20.57 3.02
C TYR A 105 2.82 -20.85 1.54
N TYR A 106 2.30 -22.04 1.26
CA TYR A 106 1.79 -22.40 -0.05
C TYR A 106 0.28 -22.58 0.05
N SER A 107 -0.46 -21.83 -0.77
CA SER A 107 -1.92 -21.84 -0.73
C SER A 107 -2.53 -23.23 -0.96
N LYS A 108 -3.64 -23.47 -0.29
CA LYS A 108 -4.45 -24.69 -0.35
C LYS A 108 -5.80 -24.40 -1.00
N PRO A 109 -6.53 -25.45 -1.43
CA PRO A 109 -7.88 -25.27 -1.94
C PRO A 109 -8.77 -24.53 -0.94
N GLY A 110 -9.40 -23.45 -1.38
CA GLY A 110 -10.33 -22.67 -0.57
C GLY A 110 -9.70 -21.60 0.31
N ASP A 111 -8.37 -21.42 0.29
CA ASP A 111 -7.75 -20.30 0.99
C ASP A 111 -8.24 -18.97 0.44
N VAL A 112 -8.52 -18.04 1.35
CA VAL A 112 -8.97 -16.68 1.04
C VAL A 112 -8.12 -15.67 1.79
N PHE A 113 -7.60 -14.72 1.05
CA PHE A 113 -6.88 -13.57 1.55
C PHE A 113 -7.65 -12.29 1.22
N ILE A 114 -7.37 -11.23 1.96
CA ILE A 114 -8.07 -9.96 1.85
C ILE A 114 -7.06 -8.87 1.54
N ARG A 115 -7.35 -8.07 0.53
CA ARG A 115 -6.65 -6.83 0.23
C ARG A 115 -7.58 -5.70 0.64
N LEU A 116 -7.17 -4.91 1.63
CA LEU A 116 -7.87 -3.70 2.03
C LEU A 116 -7.32 -2.52 1.24
N SER A 117 -8.21 -1.62 0.83
CA SER A 117 -7.82 -0.42 0.09
C SER A 117 -8.72 0.74 0.46
N ALA A 118 -8.15 1.95 0.42
CA ALA A 118 -8.94 3.18 0.49
C ALA A 118 -9.62 3.52 -0.85
N PHE A 119 -9.33 2.75 -1.91
CA PHE A 119 -9.76 3.02 -3.27
C PHE A 119 -10.52 1.82 -3.84
N ASN A 120 -11.68 2.08 -4.46
CA ASN A 120 -12.45 1.07 -5.19
C ASN A 120 -11.78 0.59 -6.50
N ASN A 121 -10.68 1.24 -6.88
CA ASN A 121 -9.90 0.94 -8.07
C ASN A 121 -8.41 0.72 -7.71
N ASP A 122 -8.16 -0.12 -6.69
CA ASP A 122 -6.82 -0.49 -6.26
C ASP A 122 -5.96 -0.94 -7.46
N LYS A 123 -4.84 -0.26 -7.71
CA LYS A 123 -4.01 -0.46 -8.90
C LYS A 123 -3.22 -1.77 -8.89
N ARG A 124 -3.15 -2.46 -7.75
CA ARG A 124 -2.54 -3.79 -7.63
C ARG A 124 -3.50 -4.92 -8.04
N ILE A 125 -4.80 -4.63 -8.10
CA ILE A 125 -5.83 -5.55 -8.57
C ILE A 125 -6.24 -5.13 -9.98
N LEU A 126 -5.84 -5.92 -10.97
CA LEU A 126 -6.12 -5.61 -12.37
C LEU A 126 -7.59 -5.85 -12.69
N SER A 127 -8.09 -5.22 -13.76
CA SER A 127 -9.49 -5.33 -14.18
C SER A 127 -9.92 -6.74 -14.56
N ASP A 128 -8.96 -7.62 -14.88
CA ASP A 128 -9.22 -9.03 -15.15
C ASP A 128 -9.16 -9.90 -13.88
N GLY A 129 -8.96 -9.30 -12.71
CA GLY A 129 -8.84 -9.98 -11.43
C GLY A 129 -7.45 -10.58 -11.16
N SER A 130 -6.44 -10.27 -11.97
CA SER A 130 -5.05 -10.59 -11.62
C SER A 130 -4.58 -9.74 -10.45
N VAL A 131 -3.68 -10.30 -9.63
CA VAL A 131 -2.98 -9.58 -8.56
C VAL A 131 -1.54 -9.38 -8.98
N LEU A 132 -1.05 -8.14 -8.96
CA LEU A 132 0.33 -7.85 -9.32
C LEU A 132 1.34 -8.48 -8.35
N ALA A 133 2.52 -8.80 -8.86
CA ALA A 133 3.65 -9.21 -8.03
C ALA A 133 3.99 -8.14 -6.99
N GLY A 134 4.40 -8.61 -5.81
CA GLY A 134 4.76 -7.75 -4.69
C GLY A 134 3.60 -7.02 -4.02
N THR A 135 2.38 -7.57 -4.13
CA THR A 135 1.18 -7.03 -3.47
C THR A 135 1.06 -7.54 -2.04
N TYR A 136 0.74 -6.65 -1.11
CA TYR A 136 0.39 -7.02 0.27
C TYR A 136 -1.11 -7.22 0.45
N GLY A 137 -1.47 -8.06 1.41
CA GLY A 137 -2.82 -8.26 1.91
C GLY A 137 -2.79 -8.71 3.37
N THR A 138 -3.90 -9.29 3.81
CA THR A 138 -4.09 -9.94 5.10
C THR A 138 -4.87 -11.25 4.92
N THR A 139 -5.12 -11.97 6.01
CA THR A 139 -5.93 -13.19 5.99
C THR A 139 -7.40 -12.89 6.24
N LEU A 140 -8.28 -13.78 5.79
CA LEU A 140 -9.70 -13.68 6.13
C LEU A 140 -9.94 -13.74 7.65
N THR A 141 -9.15 -14.53 8.38
CA THR A 141 -9.24 -14.64 9.85
C THR A 141 -8.95 -13.31 10.55
N ASP A 142 -7.93 -12.59 10.07
CA ASP A 142 -7.54 -11.29 10.65
C ASP A 142 -8.66 -10.25 10.53
N MET A 143 -9.57 -10.40 9.56
CA MET A 143 -10.73 -9.52 9.43
C MET A 143 -11.71 -9.59 10.59
N THR A 144 -11.70 -10.66 11.39
CA THR A 144 -12.56 -10.77 12.58
C THR A 144 -12.20 -9.78 13.68
N VAL A 145 -10.99 -9.21 13.63
CA VAL A 145 -10.46 -8.22 14.57
C VAL A 145 -10.11 -6.89 13.89
N THR A 146 -10.59 -6.70 12.66
CA THR A 146 -10.46 -5.46 11.88
C THR A 146 -11.86 -4.95 11.51
N PRO A 147 -12.58 -4.33 12.45
CA PRO A 147 -14.01 -4.02 12.29
C PRO A 147 -14.29 -2.85 11.32
N SER A 148 -13.30 -2.02 11.01
CA SER A 148 -13.45 -0.85 10.13
C SER A 148 -12.19 -0.56 9.32
N GLY A 149 -12.32 0.22 8.25
CA GLY A 149 -11.19 0.64 7.43
C GLY A 149 -10.20 1.51 8.21
N LEU A 150 -10.67 2.26 9.20
CA LEU A 150 -9.82 2.97 10.14
C LEU A 150 -9.08 2.02 11.11
N ALA A 151 -9.73 0.97 11.60
CA ALA A 151 -9.04 -0.05 12.39
C ALA A 151 -7.94 -0.74 11.56
N ALA A 152 -8.17 -0.94 10.27
CA ALA A 152 -7.18 -1.46 9.34
C ALA A 152 -5.94 -0.56 9.24
N VAL A 153 -6.11 0.77 9.19
CA VAL A 153 -4.98 1.72 9.19
C VAL A 153 -4.05 1.43 10.36
N GLY A 154 -4.59 1.40 11.59
CA GLY A 154 -3.78 1.15 12.79
C GLY A 154 -3.14 -0.23 12.82
N ARG A 155 -3.93 -1.27 12.50
CA ARG A 155 -3.53 -2.67 12.57
C ARG A 155 -2.46 -3.05 11.55
N TYR A 156 -2.50 -2.45 10.36
CA TYR A 156 -1.53 -2.68 9.29
C TYR A 156 -0.50 -1.56 9.15
N ALA A 157 -0.40 -0.69 10.17
CA ALA A 157 0.54 0.43 10.22
C ALA A 157 0.60 1.22 8.90
N LEU A 158 -0.56 1.60 8.35
CA LEU A 158 -0.60 2.30 7.06
C LEU A 158 -0.16 3.77 7.23
N PRO A 159 0.79 4.27 6.41
CA PRO A 159 1.31 5.63 6.54
C PRO A 159 0.26 6.67 6.16
N ASN A 160 -0.64 6.34 5.23
CA ASN A 160 -1.76 7.18 4.89
C ASN A 160 -2.92 6.92 5.86
N ARG A 161 -3.47 7.98 6.45
CA ARG A 161 -4.60 7.91 7.39
C ARG A 161 -5.95 7.78 6.69
N LEU A 162 -5.96 7.29 5.45
CA LEU A 162 -7.20 6.98 4.75
C LEU A 162 -7.70 5.63 5.24
N SER A 163 -8.97 5.62 5.59
CA SER A 163 -9.68 4.40 5.89
C SER A 163 -9.60 3.42 4.71
N ALA A 164 -9.11 2.21 4.98
CA ALA A 164 -8.98 1.15 3.98
C ALA A 164 -10.22 0.26 3.99
N PHE A 165 -11.36 0.81 3.57
CA PHE A 165 -12.66 0.18 3.75
C PHE A 165 -13.12 -0.71 2.59
N TYR A 166 -12.50 -0.62 1.40
CA TYR A 166 -12.78 -1.55 0.30
C TYR A 166 -12.06 -2.88 0.53
N ARG A 167 -12.78 -4.00 0.43
CA ARG A 167 -12.22 -5.35 0.53
C ARG A 167 -12.21 -6.04 -0.81
N TYR A 168 -11.02 -6.40 -1.26
CA TYR A 168 -10.84 -7.35 -2.36
C TYR A 168 -10.56 -8.72 -1.78
N ARG A 169 -11.33 -9.72 -2.21
CA ARG A 169 -11.01 -11.12 -1.92
C ARG A 169 -9.99 -11.59 -2.93
N ILE A 170 -8.96 -12.27 -2.45
CA ILE A 170 -7.93 -12.94 -3.24
C ILE A 170 -8.05 -14.43 -2.97
N ILE A 171 -8.33 -15.20 -4.00
CA ILE A 171 -8.40 -16.66 -4.02
C ILE A 171 -7.26 -17.14 -4.93
N PRO A 172 -6.07 -17.36 -4.37
CA PRO A 172 -4.92 -17.79 -5.17
C PRO A 172 -5.10 -19.23 -5.65
N PRO A 173 -4.55 -19.60 -6.82
CA PRO A 173 -4.41 -21.00 -7.21
C PRO A 173 -3.66 -21.81 -6.16
N VAL A 174 -3.92 -23.11 -6.07
CA VAL A 174 -3.21 -24.02 -5.14
C VAL A 174 -1.71 -23.99 -5.43
N GLY A 175 -0.89 -23.97 -4.37
CA GLY A 175 0.56 -23.94 -4.49
C GLY A 175 1.15 -22.55 -4.78
N THR A 176 0.35 -21.49 -4.73
CA THR A 176 0.86 -20.11 -4.84
C THR A 176 1.73 -19.81 -3.62
N PRO A 177 3.00 -19.38 -3.80
CA PRO A 177 3.85 -18.98 -2.69
C PRO A 177 3.36 -17.64 -2.12
N ILE A 178 3.22 -17.59 -0.80
CA ILE A 178 2.76 -16.45 -0.03
C ILE A 178 3.71 -16.29 1.14
N LEU A 179 4.25 -15.10 1.34
CA LEU A 179 4.98 -14.79 2.57
C LEU A 179 3.99 -14.24 3.60
N PHE A 180 4.14 -14.56 4.87
CA PHE A 180 3.27 -14.04 5.93
C PHE A 180 4.03 -13.72 7.20
N GLY A 181 3.46 -12.84 8.01
CA GLY A 181 4.11 -12.29 9.19
C GLY A 181 3.18 -11.46 10.04
N THR A 182 3.76 -10.82 11.06
CA THR A 182 3.07 -9.83 11.89
C THR A 182 3.56 -8.45 11.48
N VAL A 183 2.62 -7.54 11.20
CA VAL A 183 2.95 -6.16 10.89
C VAL A 183 3.63 -5.51 12.09
N THR A 184 4.82 -4.96 11.86
CA THR A 184 5.55 -4.21 12.87
C THR A 184 4.91 -2.84 13.12
N PRO A 185 4.97 -2.30 14.35
CA PRO A 185 4.54 -0.94 14.62
C PRO A 185 5.36 0.07 13.80
N ASP A 186 4.68 1.01 13.14
CA ASP A 186 5.32 2.10 12.37
C ASP A 186 4.40 3.32 12.24
N TYR A 187 4.94 4.48 11.87
CA TYR A 187 4.25 5.74 11.65
C TYR A 187 3.35 6.19 12.82
N GLY A 188 3.72 5.85 14.06
CA GLY A 188 2.91 6.13 15.25
C GLY A 188 1.63 5.27 15.36
N LEU A 189 1.58 4.14 14.66
CA LEU A 189 0.50 3.16 14.71
C LEU A 189 0.96 1.87 15.39
N CYS A 190 -0.01 1.11 15.92
CA CYS A 190 0.27 -0.06 16.74
C CYS A 190 0.74 -1.29 15.95
N GLY A 191 0.39 -1.42 14.66
CA GLY A 191 0.65 -2.65 13.91
C GLY A 191 -0.07 -3.86 14.52
N GLY A 192 0.56 -5.03 14.49
CA GLY A 192 0.04 -6.26 15.11
C GLY A 192 -1.00 -7.01 14.28
N GLY A 193 -1.31 -6.54 13.07
CA GLY A 193 -2.06 -7.29 12.08
C GLY A 193 -1.28 -8.46 11.49
N VAL A 194 -2.00 -9.38 10.86
CA VAL A 194 -1.38 -10.39 10.00
C VAL A 194 -1.18 -9.77 8.62
N GLU A 195 0.05 -9.76 8.13
CA GLU A 195 0.34 -9.41 6.74
C GLU A 195 0.60 -10.67 5.91
N VAL A 196 0.17 -10.60 4.65
CA VAL A 196 0.58 -11.54 3.61
C VAL A 196 1.15 -10.79 2.43
N PHE A 197 2.11 -11.38 1.74
CA PHE A 197 2.77 -10.83 0.58
C PHE A 197 2.79 -11.85 -0.55
N PHE A 198 2.38 -11.41 -1.75
CA PHE A 198 2.34 -12.24 -2.95
C PHE A 198 3.58 -11.94 -3.82
N PRO A 199 4.71 -12.65 -3.64
CA PRO A 199 5.96 -12.36 -4.36
C PRO A 199 5.77 -12.42 -5.88
N ASN A 200 4.97 -13.37 -6.35
CA ASN A 200 4.72 -13.59 -7.78
C ASN A 200 3.33 -13.11 -8.24
N GLY A 201 2.57 -12.48 -7.35
CA GLY A 201 1.19 -12.09 -7.63
C GLY A 201 0.25 -13.31 -7.75
N CYS A 202 -0.89 -13.11 -8.41
CA CYS A 202 -1.86 -14.15 -8.72
C CYS A 202 -2.41 -13.94 -10.14
N PRO A 203 -2.75 -15.02 -10.88
CA PRO A 203 -3.23 -14.91 -12.25
C PRO A 203 -4.64 -14.31 -12.33
N LYS A 204 -5.08 -14.08 -13.57
CA LYS A 204 -6.44 -13.64 -13.93
C LYS A 204 -7.52 -14.37 -13.14
N GLY A 205 -8.51 -13.62 -12.68
CA GLY A 205 -9.67 -14.15 -11.94
C GLY A 205 -9.39 -14.55 -10.49
N SER A 206 -8.18 -14.31 -9.97
CA SER A 206 -7.85 -14.63 -8.58
C SER A 206 -8.42 -13.62 -7.60
N ALA A 207 -8.71 -12.39 -8.02
CA ALA A 207 -9.17 -11.34 -7.15
C ALA A 207 -10.39 -10.58 -7.68
N PHE A 208 -11.24 -10.12 -6.76
CA PHE A 208 -12.42 -9.32 -7.07
C PHE A 208 -12.78 -8.44 -5.87
N LEU A 209 -13.37 -7.27 -6.15
CA LEU A 209 -14.00 -6.45 -5.11
C LEU A 209 -15.16 -7.25 -4.51
N PHE A 210 -15.12 -7.47 -3.20
CA PHE A 210 -16.09 -8.29 -2.49
C PHE A 210 -17.19 -7.44 -1.87
N ASP A 211 -16.80 -6.49 -1.02
CA ASP A 211 -17.69 -5.59 -0.31
C ASP A 211 -16.89 -4.43 0.33
N GLU A 212 -17.57 -3.66 1.18
CA GLU A 212 -16.99 -2.61 2.01
C GLU A 212 -17.17 -2.99 3.49
N ILE A 213 -16.23 -2.56 4.33
CA ILE A 213 -16.40 -2.52 5.79
C ILE A 213 -16.76 -1.11 6.23
N PRO A 214 -17.27 -0.91 7.46
CA PRO A 214 -17.48 0.43 8.01
C PRO A 214 -16.23 1.30 7.86
N ASP A 215 -16.42 2.58 7.58
CA ASP A 215 -15.33 3.55 7.53
C ASP A 215 -14.64 3.70 8.89
N LYS A 216 -15.44 3.78 9.97
CA LYS A 216 -14.99 3.99 11.35
C LYS A 216 -15.58 2.94 12.28
#